data_AF-A0A7C0VNF5-F1
#
_entry.id   AF-A0A7C0VNF5-F1
#
_cell.length_a   1.000
_cell.length_b   1.000
_cell.length_c   1.000
_cell.angle_alpha   90.00
_cell.angle_beta   90.00
_cell.angle_gamma   90.00
#
_symmetry.space_group_name_H-M   'P 1'
#
loop_
_entity.id
_entity.type
_entity.pdbx_description
1 polymer ?
#
loop_
_entity_poly.entity_id
_entity_poly.type
_entity_poly.pdbx_seq_one_letter_code
_entity_poly.pdbx_strand_id
1 'polypeptide(L)'
;MKTRPGMPVVCRLPDGRYLMIYERVGLPDVPAYFRYSDDGRHWGDPQDPGTLITDAEGNFMSGTPYVIWTPLGGKKGSHIASAKSMRRNGEMVGNGLMVNCNLGKGHWTFVPTDITYQARPHSGGYSNALLIVEN
;
A
#
# COMPACT_ATOMS: atom_id res chain seq x y z
N MET A 1 -0.37 -21.74 -9.22
CA MET A 1 0.39 -20.75 -10.01
C MET A 1 1.55 -20.23 -9.19
N LYS A 2 2.69 -19.87 -9.79
CA LYS A 2 3.78 -19.18 -9.09
C LYS A 2 3.42 -17.70 -8.92
N THR A 3 3.70 -17.12 -7.76
CA THR A 3 3.54 -15.67 -7.55
C THR A 3 4.70 -14.90 -8.19
N ARG A 4 4.41 -13.69 -8.66
CA ARG A 4 5.36 -12.72 -9.24
C ARG A 4 5.30 -11.42 -8.43
N PRO A 5 5.94 -11.36 -7.25
CA PRO A 5 6.00 -10.12 -6.49
C PRO A 5 6.73 -9.03 -7.29
N GLY A 6 6.27 -7.79 -7.23
CA GLY A 6 6.80 -6.72 -8.07
C GLY A 6 6.40 -5.32 -7.63
N MET A 7 6.93 -4.33 -8.35
CA MET A 7 6.71 -2.89 -8.14
C MET A 7 6.99 -2.43 -6.68
N PRO A 8 8.19 -2.73 -6.13
CA PRO A 8 8.51 -2.29 -4.79
C PRO A 8 8.64 -0.76 -4.73
N VAL A 9 7.97 -0.15 -3.77
CA VAL A 9 8.13 1.28 -3.42
C VAL A 9 8.52 1.37 -1.95
N VAL A 10 9.60 2.11 -1.67
CA VAL A 10 10.20 2.21 -0.34
C VAL A 10 10.07 3.62 0.21
N CYS A 11 9.64 3.75 1.46
CA CYS A 11 9.73 5.00 2.22
C CYS A 11 10.49 4.79 3.53
N ARG A 12 11.12 5.85 4.02
CA ARG A 12 11.84 5.85 5.31
C ARG A 12 10.89 6.20 6.44
N LEU A 13 11.04 5.53 7.57
CA LEU A 13 10.27 5.72 8.80
C LEU A 13 10.94 6.76 9.72
N PRO A 14 10.18 7.40 10.63
CA PRO A 14 10.73 8.37 11.58
C PRO A 14 11.67 7.74 12.61
N ASP A 15 11.59 6.41 12.81
CA ASP A 15 12.50 5.66 13.67
C ASP A 15 13.77 5.18 12.93
N GLY A 16 14.00 5.65 11.70
CA GLY A 16 15.18 5.36 10.90
C GLY A 16 15.09 4.10 10.03
N ARG A 17 14.12 3.22 10.29
CA ARG A 17 13.86 2.02 9.49
C ARG A 17 13.24 2.37 8.13
N TYR A 18 12.98 1.36 7.32
CA TYR A 18 12.37 1.47 6.01
C TYR A 18 11.12 0.59 5.94
N LEU A 19 10.12 1.03 5.18
CA LEU A 19 8.94 0.26 4.82
C LEU A 19 8.90 0.15 3.29
N MET A 20 8.80 -1.08 2.78
CA MET A 20 8.58 -1.38 1.36
C MET A 20 7.17 -1.88 1.20
N ILE A 21 6.42 -1.34 0.23
CA ILE A 21 5.19 -1.96 -0.25
C ILE A 21 5.39 -2.53 -1.64
N TYR A 22 4.69 -3.62 -1.96
CA TYR A 22 4.79 -4.30 -3.25
C TYR A 22 3.53 -5.12 -3.54
N GLU A 23 3.26 -5.38 -4.82
CA GLU A 23 2.15 -6.22 -5.24
C GLU A 23 2.54 -7.70 -5.32
N ARG A 24 1.56 -8.60 -5.12
CA ARG A 24 1.73 -10.05 -5.31
C ARG A 24 0.90 -10.55 -6.49
N VAL A 25 1.44 -10.41 -7.70
CA VAL A 25 0.82 -10.98 -8.91
C VAL A 25 0.77 -12.51 -8.83
N GLY A 26 -0.31 -13.10 -9.34
CA GLY A 26 -0.56 -14.54 -9.27
C GLY A 26 -1.41 -14.98 -8.07
N LEU A 27 -1.77 -14.04 -7.19
CA LEU A 27 -2.86 -14.17 -6.22
C LEU A 27 -4.14 -13.51 -6.76
N PRO A 28 -5.34 -13.92 -6.30
CA PRO A 28 -6.59 -13.24 -6.63
C PRO A 28 -6.48 -11.74 -6.33
N ASP A 29 -6.86 -10.90 -7.29
CA ASP A 29 -6.90 -9.43 -7.17
C ASP A 29 -5.57 -8.73 -6.85
N VAL A 30 -4.43 -9.41 -7.00
CA VAL A 30 -3.08 -8.79 -6.93
C VAL A 30 -2.89 -7.90 -5.68
N PRO A 31 -3.06 -8.44 -4.47
CA PRO A 31 -3.01 -7.67 -3.23
C PRO A 31 -1.63 -7.05 -2.97
N ALA A 32 -1.63 -5.89 -2.33
CA ALA A 32 -0.42 -5.22 -1.87
C ALA A 32 -0.03 -5.63 -0.44
N TYR A 33 1.25 -5.93 -0.26
CA TYR A 33 1.87 -6.30 1.02
C TYR A 33 2.94 -5.29 1.39
N PHE A 34 3.34 -5.27 2.66
CA PHE A 34 4.50 -4.51 3.11
C PHE A 34 5.46 -5.32 3.98
N ARG A 35 6.72 -4.88 3.97
CA ARG A 35 7.83 -5.40 4.80
C ARG A 35 8.63 -4.25 5.38
N TYR A 36 9.36 -4.54 6.46
CA TYR A 36 10.29 -3.60 7.06
C TYR A 36 11.74 -3.99 6.76
N SER A 37 12.63 -3.01 6.82
CA SER A 37 14.06 -3.21 6.86
C SER A 37 14.68 -2.20 7.83
N ASP A 38 15.64 -2.64 8.64
CA ASP A 38 16.35 -1.75 9.56
C ASP A 38 17.40 -0.90 8.84
N ASP A 39 17.88 -1.33 7.66
CA ASP A 39 18.99 -0.71 6.92
C ASP A 39 18.71 -0.43 5.44
N GLY A 40 17.54 -0.82 4.94
CA GLY A 40 17.13 -0.69 3.54
C GLY A 40 17.74 -1.72 2.59
N ARG A 41 18.60 -2.62 3.08
CA ARG A 41 19.31 -3.65 2.29
C ARG A 41 18.81 -5.04 2.60
N HIS A 42 18.49 -5.31 3.87
CA HIS A 42 18.02 -6.61 4.34
C HIS A 42 16.56 -6.52 4.73
N TRP A 43 15.71 -7.31 4.06
CA TRP A 43 14.26 -7.24 4.23
C TRP A 43 13.67 -8.41 5.02
N GLY A 44 14.51 -9.33 5.52
CA GLY A 44 14.12 -10.55 6.23
C GLY A 44 14.11 -11.80 5.32
N ASP A 45 13.41 -12.85 5.74
CA ASP A 45 13.28 -14.11 4.99
C ASP A 45 12.57 -13.89 3.64
N PRO A 46 13.15 -14.28 2.48
CA PRO A 46 12.48 -14.21 1.19
C PRO A 46 11.16 -15.00 1.10
N GLN A 47 10.98 -16.01 1.95
CA GLN A 47 9.76 -16.82 1.99
C GLN A 47 8.62 -16.17 2.78
N ASP A 48 8.93 -15.16 3.60
CA ASP A 48 7.95 -14.35 4.31
C ASP A 48 7.36 -13.29 3.35
N PRO A 49 6.06 -13.34 3.02
CA PRO A 49 5.41 -12.33 2.17
C PRO A 49 5.17 -11.00 2.90
N GLY A 50 5.48 -10.89 4.19
CA GLY A 50 5.16 -9.73 5.01
C GLY A 50 3.66 -9.61 5.28
N THR A 51 3.19 -8.39 5.44
CA THR A 51 1.85 -8.10 5.94
C THR A 51 0.95 -7.52 4.85
N LEU A 52 -0.27 -8.05 4.72
CA LEU A 52 -1.28 -7.50 3.81
C LEU A 52 -1.69 -6.08 4.24
N ILE A 53 -1.78 -5.16 3.29
CA ILE A 53 -2.34 -3.82 3.54
C ILE A 53 -3.86 -3.93 3.45
N THR A 54 -4.52 -3.90 4.60
CA THR A 54 -5.97 -4.08 4.71
C THR A 54 -6.59 -3.18 5.78
N ASP A 55 -7.85 -2.81 5.59
CA ASP A 55 -8.66 -2.15 6.62
C ASP A 55 -9.25 -3.15 7.63
N ALA A 56 -10.06 -2.66 8.57
CA ALA A 56 -10.66 -3.47 9.62
C ALA A 56 -11.72 -4.45 9.07
N GLU A 57 -12.28 -4.12 7.91
CA GLU A 57 -13.33 -4.88 7.23
C GLU A 57 -12.75 -5.90 6.22
N GLY A 58 -11.43 -5.96 6.05
CA GLY A 58 -10.76 -6.90 5.15
C GLY A 58 -10.67 -6.42 3.70
N ASN A 59 -10.98 -5.15 3.42
CA ASN A 59 -10.74 -4.55 2.11
C ASN A 59 -9.26 -4.26 1.92
N PHE A 60 -8.76 -4.28 0.70
CA PHE A 60 -7.33 -4.17 0.43
C PHE A 60 -7.01 -3.47 -0.89
N MET A 61 -5.77 -2.99 -0.99
CA MET A 61 -5.23 -2.38 -2.22
C MET A 61 -4.87 -3.45 -3.24
N SER A 62 -5.21 -3.21 -4.50
CA SER A 62 -5.00 -4.13 -5.62
C SER A 62 -4.12 -3.51 -6.68
N GLY A 63 -2.95 -4.11 -6.92
CA GLY A 63 -2.06 -3.83 -8.04
C GLY A 63 -1.37 -2.45 -7.99
N THR A 64 -0.20 -2.38 -8.60
CA THR A 64 0.59 -1.17 -8.84
C THR A 64 0.62 -0.23 -7.63
N PRO A 65 1.19 -0.64 -6.49
CA PRO A 65 1.14 0.15 -5.27
C PRO A 65 2.15 1.32 -5.27
N TYR A 66 1.84 2.38 -4.51
CA TYR A 66 2.76 3.48 -4.20
C TYR A 66 2.58 3.93 -2.75
N VAL A 67 3.65 4.37 -2.07
CA VAL A 67 3.60 4.85 -0.69
C VAL A 67 4.47 6.07 -0.45
N ILE A 68 3.98 6.98 0.39
CA ILE A 68 4.77 8.04 1.02
C ILE A 68 4.61 7.99 2.53
N TRP A 69 5.52 8.65 3.24
CA TRP A 69 5.38 8.93 4.67
C TRP A 69 5.41 10.44 4.91
N THR A 70 4.55 10.93 5.79
CA THR A 70 4.46 12.34 6.23
C THR A 70 4.54 12.44 7.75
N PRO A 71 5.11 13.51 8.34
CA PRO A 71 5.06 13.73 9.79
C PRO A 71 3.65 14.03 10.33
N LEU A 72 2.66 14.29 9.45
CA LEU A 72 1.27 14.54 9.84
C LEU A 72 0.60 13.29 10.44
N GLY A 73 -0.39 13.47 11.32
CA GLY A 73 -1.16 12.38 11.91
C GLY A 73 -0.65 11.84 13.25
N GLY A 74 0.29 12.55 13.90
CA GLY A 74 0.74 12.29 15.27
C GLY A 74 2.23 11.94 15.37
N LYS A 75 2.68 11.48 16.55
CA LYS A 75 4.12 11.23 16.85
C LYS A 75 4.81 10.24 15.90
N LYS A 76 4.05 9.37 15.25
CA LYS A 76 4.54 8.36 14.30
C LYS A 76 4.42 8.80 12.84
N GLY A 77 3.85 9.97 12.59
CA GLY A 77 3.45 10.40 11.25
C GLY A 77 2.39 9.46 10.64
N SER A 78 2.27 9.52 9.32
CA SER A 78 1.31 8.71 8.55
C SER A 78 1.95 8.16 7.29
N HIS A 79 1.68 6.88 7.01
CA HIS A 79 1.79 6.33 5.67
C HIS A 79 0.54 6.66 4.88
N ILE A 80 0.72 7.06 3.63
CA ILE A 80 -0.36 7.24 2.65
C ILE A 80 0.00 6.40 1.45
N ALA A 81 -0.85 5.43 1.14
CA ALA A 81 -0.64 4.48 0.05
C ALA A 81 -1.76 4.56 -0.99
N SER A 82 -1.38 4.43 -2.25
CA SER A 82 -2.27 4.36 -3.41
C SER A 82 -2.02 3.06 -4.18
N ALA A 83 -2.97 2.71 -5.05
CA ALA A 83 -2.90 1.52 -5.89
C ALA A 83 -3.71 1.70 -7.17
N LYS A 84 -3.60 0.74 -8.10
CA LYS A 84 -4.43 0.63 -9.32
C LYS A 84 -5.93 0.68 -9.02
N SER A 85 -6.33 0.11 -7.88
CA SER A 85 -7.71 -0.05 -7.44
C SER A 85 -7.76 -0.59 -6.00
N MET A 86 -8.95 -0.63 -5.42
CA MET A 86 -9.24 -1.25 -4.12
C MET A 86 -10.21 -2.41 -4.29
N ARG A 87 -10.00 -3.51 -3.56
CA ARG A 87 -11.03 -4.53 -3.35
C ARG A 87 -11.86 -4.10 -2.15
N ARG A 88 -13.11 -3.70 -2.35
CA ARG A 88 -14.04 -3.29 -1.28
C ARG A 88 -15.33 -4.07 -1.32
N ASN A 89 -15.76 -4.65 -0.20
CA ASN A 89 -17.01 -5.39 -0.08
C ASN A 89 -17.22 -6.46 -1.18
N GLY A 90 -16.14 -7.11 -1.62
CA GLY A 90 -16.17 -8.11 -2.68
C GLY A 90 -16.06 -7.56 -4.11
N GLU A 91 -16.03 -6.24 -4.31
CA GLU A 91 -15.97 -5.61 -5.62
C GLU A 91 -14.66 -4.83 -5.84
N MET A 92 -14.27 -4.66 -7.10
CA MET A 92 -13.13 -3.82 -7.45
C MET A 92 -13.59 -2.37 -7.67
N VAL A 93 -12.99 -1.44 -6.93
CA VAL A 93 -13.35 -0.03 -6.93
C VAL A 93 -12.14 0.81 -7.35
N GLY A 94 -12.34 1.72 -8.30
CA GLY A 94 -11.31 2.65 -8.77
C GLY A 94 -11.34 3.96 -8.01
N ASN A 95 -11.03 3.93 -6.72
CA ASN A 95 -11.05 5.11 -5.85
C ASN A 95 -10.24 4.86 -4.57
N GLY A 96 -9.74 5.94 -3.98
CA GLY A 96 -9.31 5.99 -2.59
C GLY A 96 -7.84 5.65 -2.35
N LEU A 97 -7.46 5.86 -1.10
CA LEU A 97 -6.13 5.66 -0.52
C LEU A 97 -6.25 4.77 0.73
N MET A 98 -5.14 4.17 1.14
CA MET A 98 -5.01 3.58 2.47
C MET A 98 -4.06 4.43 3.32
N VAL A 99 -4.48 4.79 4.53
CA VAL A 99 -3.69 5.60 5.47
C VAL A 99 -3.42 4.81 6.75
N ASN A 100 -2.20 4.90 7.29
CA ASN A 100 -1.87 4.30 8.59
C ASN A 100 -0.96 5.21 9.41
N CYS A 101 -1.41 5.57 10.62
CA CYS A 101 -0.70 6.46 11.54
C CYS A 101 0.11 5.71 12.61
N ASN A 102 0.40 4.43 12.40
CA ASN A 102 1.05 3.54 13.36
C ASN A 102 2.20 2.75 12.74
N LEU A 103 2.94 3.39 11.82
CA LEU A 103 4.10 2.82 11.13
C LEU A 103 3.80 1.50 10.43
N GLY A 104 2.61 1.38 9.83
CA GLY A 104 2.15 0.18 9.12
C GLY A 104 1.53 -0.90 10.03
N LYS A 105 1.60 -0.76 11.36
CA LYS A 105 1.02 -1.73 12.29
C LYS A 105 -0.50 -1.61 12.38
N GLY A 106 -1.18 -2.75 12.46
CA GLY A 106 -2.64 -2.83 12.57
C GLY A 106 -3.35 -2.53 11.25
N HIS A 107 -4.65 -2.27 11.35
CA HIS A 107 -5.48 -1.95 10.19
C HIS A 107 -5.13 -0.58 9.62
N TRP A 108 -5.29 -0.47 8.30
CA TRP A 108 -5.20 0.78 7.57
C TRP A 108 -6.59 1.39 7.42
N THR A 109 -6.68 2.70 7.25
CA THR A 109 -7.95 3.39 7.05
C THR A 109 -8.11 3.74 5.59
N PHE A 110 -9.22 3.30 4.98
CA PHE A 110 -9.60 3.75 3.65
C PHE A 110 -9.98 5.24 3.70
N VAL A 111 -9.44 6.02 2.76
CA VAL A 111 -9.80 7.43 2.57
C VAL A 111 -10.22 7.61 1.10
N PRO A 112 -11.47 8.03 0.81
CA PRO A 112 -11.90 8.26 -0.56
C PRO A 112 -11.13 9.43 -1.19
N THR A 113 -10.97 9.39 -2.50
CA THR A 113 -10.39 10.49 -3.30
C THR A 113 -11.45 11.11 -4.18
N ASP A 114 -11.22 12.34 -4.67
CA ASP A 114 -12.13 12.98 -5.63
C ASP A 114 -12.06 12.33 -7.03
N ILE A 115 -10.98 11.62 -7.32
CA ILE A 115 -10.80 10.89 -8.58
C ILE A 115 -11.47 9.51 -8.46
N THR A 116 -12.41 9.24 -9.36
CA THR A 116 -13.07 7.94 -9.50
C THR A 116 -12.95 7.43 -10.93
N TYR A 117 -12.71 6.14 -11.09
CA TYR A 117 -12.62 5.49 -12.40
C TYR A 117 -13.17 4.06 -12.34
N GLN A 118 -13.43 3.49 -13.51
CA GLN A 118 -13.84 2.09 -13.62
C GLN A 118 -12.63 1.19 -13.36
N ALA A 119 -12.67 0.41 -12.29
CA ALA A 119 -11.66 -0.61 -12.06
C ALA A 119 -12.07 -1.92 -12.74
N ARG A 120 -11.28 -2.36 -13.71
CA ARG A 120 -11.43 -3.67 -14.35
C ARG A 120 -10.15 -4.50 -14.14
N PRO A 121 -10.25 -5.84 -14.20
CA PRO A 121 -9.11 -6.72 -13.90
C PRO A 121 -7.85 -6.45 -14.74
N HIS A 122 -8.02 -6.02 -15.99
CA HIS A 122 -6.93 -5.77 -16.96
C HIS A 122 -6.95 -4.36 -17.57
N SER A 123 -7.84 -3.49 -17.09
CA SER A 123 -7.98 -2.11 -17.58
C SER A 123 -8.56 -1.25 -16.45
N GLY A 124 -7.90 -0.15 -16.11
CA GLY A 124 -8.28 0.68 -14.96
C GLY A 124 -7.25 1.76 -14.72
N GLY A 125 -7.26 2.35 -13.52
CA GLY A 125 -6.25 3.32 -13.09
C GLY A 125 -4.85 2.71 -13.02
N TYR A 126 -3.88 3.52 -12.63
CA TYR A 126 -2.52 3.11 -12.27
C TYR A 126 -2.19 3.70 -10.90
N SER A 127 -1.01 3.34 -10.35
CA SER A 127 -0.47 3.97 -9.15
C SER A 127 -0.55 5.49 -9.29
N ASN A 128 -1.26 6.13 -8.38
CA ASN A 128 -1.27 7.58 -8.31
C ASN A 128 -0.03 8.00 -7.53
N ALA A 129 0.95 8.61 -8.21
CA ALA A 129 2.11 9.16 -7.54
C ALA A 129 1.66 10.21 -6.51
N LEU A 130 2.20 10.11 -5.30
CA LEU A 130 1.87 11.00 -4.20
C LEU A 130 3.08 11.88 -3.91
N LEU A 131 2.83 13.16 -3.65
CA LEU A 131 3.82 14.14 -3.22
C LEU A 131 3.24 14.90 -2.03
N ILE A 132 4.10 15.18 -1.05
CA ILE A 132 3.76 16.09 0.05
C ILE A 132 4.09 17.50 -0.43
N VAL A 133 3.08 18.38 -0.38
CA VAL A 133 3.27 19.80 -0.62
C VAL A 133 3.30 20.48 0.75
N GLU A 134 4.46 21.01 1.11
CA GLU A 134 4.62 21.87 2.29
C GLU A 134 4.28 23.30 1.87
N ASN A 135 3.42 23.97 2.64
CA ASN A 135 3.09 25.38 2.48
C ASN A 135 3.97 26.23 3.39
#